data_AF-A0A4Y2J0R9-F1
#
_entry.id   AF-A0A4Y2J0R9-F1
#
_cell.length_a   1.000
_cell.length_b   1.000
_cell.length_c   1.000
_cell.angle_alpha   90.00
_cell.angle_beta   90.00
_cell.angle_gamma   90.00
#
_symmetry.space_group_name_H-M   'P 1'
#
loop_
_entity.id
_entity.type
_entity.pdbx_description
1 polymer ?
#
loop_
_entity_poly.entity_id
_entity_poly.type
_entity_poly.pdbx_seq_one_letter_code
_entity_poly.pdbx_strand_id
1 'polypeptide(L)'
;MFRVKRIPRQDYSFSSESYVCQRNFRTGEGKFVKYSKLIQLNQFLDRKGLLRVGGRIRNSNLSDSERYPIILPKEYPITIMLVKLSHLNYPRAGVQTVNSEMRQIYWIIGLGLP
;
A
#
# COMPACT_ATOMS: atom_id res chain seq x y z
N MET A 1 -9.63 32.26 -10.32
CA MET A 1 -8.29 31.87 -10.80
C MET A 1 -7.70 30.84 -9.82
N PHE A 2 -7.87 29.54 -10.09
CA PHE A 2 -7.38 28.50 -9.20
C PHE A 2 -5.88 28.32 -9.37
N ARG A 3 -5.11 28.88 -8.43
CA ARG A 3 -3.66 28.67 -8.33
C ARG A 3 -3.42 27.22 -7.94
N VAL A 4 -3.07 26.38 -8.92
CA VAL A 4 -2.55 25.03 -8.67
C VAL A 4 -1.29 25.20 -7.82
N LYS A 5 -1.42 25.04 -6.49
CA LYS A 5 -0.26 24.99 -5.60
C LYS A 5 0.54 23.76 -6.03
N ARG A 6 1.74 24.00 -6.57
CA ARG A 6 2.73 22.97 -6.84
C ARG A 6 2.84 22.09 -5.60
N ILE A 7 2.51 20.81 -5.75
CA ILE A 7 2.68 19.80 -4.71
C ILE A 7 4.17 19.86 -4.33
N PRO A 8 4.52 20.11 -3.06
CA PRO A 8 5.91 20.17 -2.65
C PRO A 8 6.56 18.81 -2.98
N ARG A 9 7.80 18.83 -3.51
CA ARG A 9 8.65 17.64 -3.53
C ARG A 9 8.90 17.28 -2.07
N GLN A 10 8.08 16.38 -1.52
CA GLN A 10 8.24 15.91 -0.15
C GLN A 10 9.48 15.02 -0.07
N ASP A 11 10.19 15.08 1.04
CA ASP A 11 11.26 14.14 1.37
C ASP A 11 10.66 12.74 1.56
N TYR A 12 10.51 12.05 0.43
CA TYR A 12 9.83 10.78 0.24
C TYR A 12 10.73 9.58 0.60
N SER A 13 11.41 9.58 1.75
CA SER A 13 12.32 8.48 2.10
C SER A 13 11.63 7.10 2.02
N PHE A 14 10.36 6.99 2.40
CA PHE A 14 9.61 5.72 2.34
C PHE A 14 9.00 5.39 0.97
N SER A 15 8.51 6.40 0.23
CA SER A 15 8.13 6.20 -1.18
C SER A 15 9.34 5.75 -2.01
N SER A 16 10.52 6.28 -1.70
CA SER A 16 11.80 5.85 -2.30
C SER A 16 12.04 4.36 -2.01
N GLU A 17 11.79 3.88 -0.79
CA GLU A 17 11.91 2.45 -0.46
C GLU A 17 10.93 1.58 -1.27
N SER A 18 9.66 1.96 -1.39
CA SER A 18 8.66 1.20 -2.17
C SER A 18 9.03 1.13 -3.66
N TYR A 19 9.55 2.24 -4.19
CA TYR A 19 9.99 2.34 -5.58
C TYR A 19 11.27 1.53 -5.83
N VAL A 20 12.28 1.66 -4.95
CA VAL A 20 13.52 0.88 -5.00
C VAL A 20 13.21 -0.61 -4.87
N CYS A 21 12.31 -0.98 -3.97
CA CYS A 21 11.80 -2.33 -3.79
C CYS A 21 11.17 -2.88 -5.08
N GLN A 22 10.27 -2.13 -5.71
CA GLN A 22 9.65 -2.52 -6.98
C GLN A 22 10.69 -2.64 -8.10
N ARG A 23 11.68 -1.75 -8.13
CA ARG A 23 12.78 -1.76 -9.10
C ARG A 23 13.68 -2.98 -8.92
N ASN A 24 14.11 -3.29 -7.71
CA ASN A 24 14.99 -4.44 -7.41
C ASN A 24 14.34 -5.78 -7.77
N PHE A 25 13.01 -5.88 -7.62
CA PHE A 25 12.27 -7.04 -8.10
C PHE A 25 12.28 -7.18 -9.61
N ARG A 26 12.14 -6.05 -10.33
CA ARG A 26 12.18 -6.05 -11.79
C ARG A 26 13.56 -6.36 -12.34
N THR A 27 14.62 -5.93 -11.66
CA THR A 27 16.02 -6.19 -12.07
C THR A 27 16.56 -7.55 -11.65
N GLY A 28 15.75 -8.39 -10.97
CA GLY A 28 16.16 -9.71 -10.52
C GLY A 28 17.10 -9.73 -9.32
N GLU A 29 17.42 -8.56 -8.75
CA GLU A 29 18.33 -8.45 -7.60
C GLU A 29 17.66 -8.90 -6.28
N GLY A 30 16.34 -9.09 -6.27
CA GLY A 30 15.58 -9.90 -5.31
C GLY A 30 15.69 -9.52 -3.82
N LYS A 31 16.51 -8.52 -3.46
CA LYS A 31 16.85 -8.17 -2.09
C LYS A 31 16.42 -6.73 -1.78
N PHE A 32 15.72 -6.59 -0.67
CA PHE A 32 15.26 -5.31 -0.16
C PHE A 32 16.34 -4.56 0.61
N VAL A 33 16.15 -3.24 0.68
CA VAL A 33 16.86 -2.35 1.59
C VAL A 33 16.58 -2.82 3.03
N LYS A 34 17.66 -3.20 3.74
CA LYS A 34 17.75 -4.01 4.97
C LYS A 34 16.95 -3.54 6.21
N TYR A 35 16.18 -2.44 6.16
CA TYR A 35 15.65 -1.80 7.38
C TYR A 35 14.18 -1.32 7.32
N SER A 36 13.39 -1.72 6.33
CA SER A 36 12.03 -1.19 6.14
C SER A 36 10.94 -2.07 6.79
N LYS A 37 9.84 -1.46 7.25
CA LYS A 37 8.61 -2.14 7.71
C LYS A 37 8.05 -3.14 6.67
N LEU A 38 8.47 -3.00 5.42
CA LEU A 38 8.13 -3.85 4.27
C LEU A 38 8.70 -5.28 4.38
N ILE A 39 9.84 -5.48 5.05
CA ILE A 39 10.46 -6.81 5.17
C ILE A 39 9.56 -7.79 5.95
N GLN A 40 8.80 -7.28 6.91
CA GLN A 40 7.90 -8.08 7.74
C GLN A 40 6.67 -8.61 6.97
N LEU A 41 6.40 -8.10 5.77
CA LEU A 41 5.20 -8.39 4.99
C LEU A 41 5.39 -9.51 3.95
N ASN A 42 6.56 -10.16 3.91
CA ASN A 42 6.88 -11.23 2.95
C ASN A 42 6.42 -10.89 1.52
N GLN A 43 6.75 -9.68 1.09
CA GLN A 43 6.21 -9.06 -0.11
C GLN A 43 6.78 -9.66 -1.40
N PHE A 44 6.01 -9.57 -2.48
CA PHE A 44 6.40 -10.04 -3.81
C PHE A 44 5.82 -9.16 -4.91
N LEU A 45 6.38 -9.28 -6.12
CA LEU A 45 5.86 -8.62 -7.31
C LEU A 45 4.89 -9.55 -8.05
N ASP A 46 3.67 -9.08 -8.27
CA ASP A 46 2.67 -9.80 -9.07
C ASP A 46 2.98 -9.69 -10.58
N ARG A 47 2.31 -10.49 -11.41
CA ARG A 47 2.39 -10.48 -12.88
C ARG A 47 2.10 -9.09 -13.49
N LYS A 48 1.32 -8.27 -12.79
CA LYS A 48 1.02 -6.88 -13.17
C LYS A 48 2.10 -5.88 -12.74
N GLY A 49 3.20 -6.37 -12.17
CA GLY A 49 4.30 -5.54 -11.66
C GLY A 49 3.95 -4.77 -10.39
N LEU A 50 2.89 -5.16 -9.67
CA LEU A 50 2.46 -4.52 -8.43
C LEU A 50 3.06 -5.22 -7.22
N LEU A 51 3.44 -4.43 -6.22
CA LEU A 51 3.96 -4.95 -4.96
C LEU A 51 2.81 -5.42 -4.08
N ARG A 52 2.84 -6.68 -3.64
CA ARG A 52 1.79 -7.30 -2.81
C ARG A 52 2.38 -7.89 -1.54
N VAL A 53 1.57 -7.94 -0.50
CA VAL A 53 1.87 -8.67 0.74
C VAL A 53 1.77 -10.16 0.46
N GLY A 54 2.71 -10.95 0.98
CA GLY A 54 2.65 -12.40 0.98
C GLY A 54 2.59 -12.96 2.40
N GLY A 55 2.40 -14.27 2.54
CA GLY A 55 2.53 -14.96 3.82
C GLY A 55 1.22 -15.57 4.35
N ARG A 56 0.91 -15.33 5.63
CA ARG A 56 0.16 -16.26 6.52
C ARG A 56 -1.16 -16.85 6.01
N ILE A 57 -1.88 -16.19 5.11
CA ILE A 57 -3.20 -16.64 4.62
C ILE A 57 -3.17 -17.35 3.26
N ARG A 58 -2.00 -17.86 2.79
CA ARG A 58 -1.88 -18.52 1.47
C ARG A 58 -2.89 -19.64 1.21
N ASN A 59 -3.30 -20.36 2.25
CA ASN A 59 -4.17 -21.54 2.17
C ASN A 59 -5.65 -21.25 2.49
N SER A 60 -6.06 -19.98 2.54
CA SER A 60 -7.47 -19.63 2.77
C SER A 60 -8.31 -19.77 1.49
N ASN A 61 -9.63 -19.91 1.63
CA ASN A 61 -10.57 -19.88 0.51
C ASN A 61 -10.94 -18.44 0.06
N LEU A 62 -10.10 -17.46 0.41
CA LEU A 62 -10.31 -16.05 0.07
C LEU A 62 -9.87 -15.76 -1.37
N SER A 63 -10.39 -14.67 -1.94
CA SER A 63 -9.94 -14.17 -3.23
C SER A 63 -8.44 -13.81 -3.22
N ASP A 64 -7.77 -13.85 -4.38
CA ASP A 64 -6.35 -13.47 -4.48
C ASP A 64 -6.06 -12.05 -3.98
N SER A 65 -7.01 -11.12 -4.13
CA SER A 65 -6.85 -9.74 -3.66
C SER A 65 -6.83 -9.65 -2.14
N GLU A 66 -7.68 -10.42 -1.46
CA GLU A 66 -7.71 -10.50 0.01
C GLU A 66 -6.52 -11.29 0.55
N ARG A 67 -6.10 -12.32 -0.18
CA ARG A 67 -4.96 -13.16 0.19
C ARG A 67 -3.64 -12.43 0.04
N TYR A 68 -3.52 -11.60 -0.99
CA TYR A 68 -2.32 -10.88 -1.37
C TYR A 68 -2.62 -9.40 -1.63
N PRO A 69 -2.96 -8.62 -0.59
CA PRO A 69 -3.34 -7.22 -0.76
C PRO A 69 -2.19 -6.40 -1.34
N ILE A 70 -2.54 -5.40 -2.14
CA ILE A 70 -1.59 -4.50 -2.82
C ILE A 70 -0.99 -3.56 -1.78
N ILE A 71 0.33 -3.48 -1.72
CA ILE A 71 1.02 -2.55 -0.84
C ILE A 71 0.88 -1.13 -1.38
N LEU A 72 0.32 -0.23 -0.56
CA LEU A 72 0.20 1.18 -0.87
C LEU A 72 0.85 2.04 0.24
N PRO A 73 1.78 2.94 -0.10
CA PRO A 73 2.25 3.95 0.84
C PRO A 73 1.14 4.96 1.15
N LYS A 74 1.00 5.38 2.41
CA LYS A 74 0.03 6.42 2.80
C LYS A 74 0.30 7.77 2.14
N GLU A 75 1.54 8.06 1.77
CA GLU A 75 1.92 9.36 1.21
C GLU A 75 1.52 9.51 -0.27
N TYR A 76 1.08 8.43 -0.92
CA TYR A 76 0.68 8.50 -2.33
C TYR A 76 -0.69 9.18 -2.47
N PRO A 77 -0.82 10.13 -3.43
CA PRO A 77 -2.10 10.82 -3.66
C PRO A 77 -3.26 9.86 -3.92
N ILE A 78 -3.00 8.74 -4.61
CA ILE A 78 -4.01 7.72 -4.88
C ILE A 78 -4.51 7.05 -3.60
N THR A 79 -3.63 6.77 -2.64
CA THR A 79 -3.99 6.18 -1.35
C THR A 79 -4.89 7.12 -0.55
N ILE A 80 -4.54 8.41 -0.51
CA ILE A 80 -5.36 9.44 0.16
C ILE A 80 -6.74 9.54 -0.50
N MET A 81 -6.79 9.48 -1.83
CA MET A 81 -8.05 9.55 -2.57
C MET A 81 -8.93 8.32 -2.33
N LEU A 82 -8.35 7.13 -2.29
CA LEU A 82 -9.07 5.89 -1.98
C LEU A 82 -9.65 5.91 -0.56
N VAL A 83 -8.87 6.33 0.44
CA VAL A 83 -9.35 6.45 1.83
C VAL A 83 -10.51 7.45 1.92
N LYS A 84 -10.40 8.59 1.25
CA LYS A 84 -11.51 9.56 1.18
C LYS A 84 -12.76 8.98 0.51
N LEU A 85 -12.58 8.23 -0.57
CA LEU A 85 -13.69 7.60 -1.28
C LEU A 85 -14.41 6.58 -0.38
N SER A 86 -13.67 5.72 0.32
CA SER A 86 -14.25 4.78 1.29
C SER A 86 -15.00 5.51 2.41
N HIS A 87 -14.43 6.58 2.98
CA HIS A 87 -15.15 7.40 3.96
C HIS A 87 -16.44 8.03 3.42
N LEU A 88 -16.49 8.43 2.15
CA LEU A 88 -17.70 8.97 1.52
C LEU A 88 -18.76 7.89 1.26
N ASN A 89 -18.33 6.67 0.93
CA ASN A 89 -19.24 5.53 0.74
C ASN A 89 -19.81 5.04 2.07
N TYR A 90 -19.05 5.16 3.16
CA TYR A 90 -19.44 4.75 4.50
C TYR A 90 -19.37 5.93 5.49
N PRO A 91 -20.26 6.93 5.37
CA PRO A 91 -20.17 8.19 6.13
C PRO A 91 -20.38 8.02 7.65
N ARG A 92 -20.93 6.88 8.08
CA ARG A 92 -21.13 6.53 9.50
C ARG A 92 -20.15 5.47 10.00
N ALA A 93 -19.28 4.95 9.13
CA ALA A 93 -18.29 3.97 9.50
C ALA A 93 -17.15 4.63 10.29
N GLY A 94 -16.81 4.00 11.42
CA GLY A 94 -15.60 4.35 12.13
C GLY A 94 -14.35 4.03 11.31
N VAL A 95 -13.23 4.59 11.74
CA VAL A 95 -11.91 4.37 11.11
C VAL A 95 -11.57 2.89 10.96
N GLN A 96 -11.91 2.05 11.94
CA GLN A 96 -11.64 0.61 11.89
C GLN A 96 -12.39 -0.10 10.77
N THR A 97 -13.62 0.33 10.48
CA THR A 97 -14.45 -0.24 9.42
C THR A 97 -13.85 0.10 8.05
N VAL A 98 -13.49 1.37 7.82
CA VAL A 98 -12.80 1.81 6.61
C VAL A 98 -11.46 1.08 6.44
N ASN A 99 -10.70 0.91 7.52
CA ASN A 99 -9.46 0.14 7.49
C ASN A 99 -9.69 -1.33 7.13
N SER A 100 -10.73 -1.95 7.68
CA SER A 100 -11.05 -3.37 7.43
C SER A 100 -11.49 -3.58 5.99
N GLU A 101 -12.31 -2.68 5.45
CA GLU A 101 -12.71 -2.67 4.04
C GLU A 101 -11.50 -2.50 3.13
N MET A 102 -10.68 -1.47 3.39
CA MET A 102 -9.48 -1.22 2.59
C MET A 102 -8.49 -2.39 2.65
N ARG A 103 -8.34 -3.06 3.80
CA ARG A 103 -7.45 -4.21 3.99
C ARG A 103 -7.82 -5.43 3.14
N GLN A 104 -9.04 -5.52 2.62
CA GLN A 104 -9.42 -6.60 1.69
C GLN A 104 -8.71 -6.51 0.34
N ILE A 105 -8.20 -5.33 -0.03
CA ILE A 105 -7.59 -5.10 -1.35
C ILE A 105 -6.22 -4.43 -1.22
N TYR A 106 -6.06 -3.57 -0.22
CA TYR A 106 -4.93 -2.67 -0.05
C TYR A 106 -4.32 -2.80 1.35
N TRP A 107 -3.01 -3.04 1.38
CA TRP A 107 -2.22 -2.96 2.59
C TRP A 107 -1.57 -1.58 2.68
N ILE A 108 -2.25 -0.64 3.33
CA ILE A 108 -1.73 0.73 3.45
C ILE A 108 -0.69 0.79 4.55
N ILE A 109 0.55 1.12 4.18
CA ILE A 109 1.67 1.18 5.11
C ILE A 109 1.83 2.59 5.66
N GLY A 110 2.08 2.67 6.96
CA GLY A 110 2.23 3.94 7.67
C GLY A 110 0.90 4.58 8.05
N LEU A 111 -0.24 3.95 7.71
CA LEU A 111 -1.55 4.32 8.24
C LEU A 111 -1.59 3.94 9.72
N GLY A 112 -1.15 4.86 10.58
CA GLY A 112 -1.23 4.74 12.03
C GLY A 112 -2.64 5.03 12.50
N LEU A 113 -3.60 4.20 12.10
CA LEU A 113 -4.94 4.23 12.63
C LEU A 113 -5.13 2.92 13.41
N PRO A 114 -5.49 3.03 14.70
CA PRO A 114 -5.39 1.96 15.70
C PRO A 114 -6.11 0.68 15.29
#